data_AF-A0A0S2JF72-F1
#
_entry.id   AF-A0A0S2JF72-F1
#
_cell.length_a   1.000
_cell.length_b   1.000
_cell.length_c   1.000
_cell.angle_alpha   90.00
_cell.angle_beta   90.00
_cell.angle_gamma   90.00
#
_symmetry.space_group_name_H-M   'P 1'
#
loop_
_entity.id
_entity.type
_entity.pdbx_description
1 polymer ?
#
loop_
_entity_poly.entity_id
_entity_poly.type
_entity_poly.pdbx_seq_one_letter_code
_entity_poly.pdbx_strand_id
1 'polypeptide(L)'
;MSVGMSLALRAKQPKQKRCDRCELYYPESLDKCDHCAELNNSQLAQLKAQHQETMEENTTFGKYLLFGAAIIGLLLLLSFL
;
A
#
# COMPACT_ATOMS: atom_id res chain seq x y z
N MET A 1 -0.77 -1.56 -10.88
CA MET A 1 -1.26 -0.20 -11.19
C MET A 1 -2.63 -0.35 -11.86
N SER A 2 -3.72 0.02 -11.19
CA SER A 2 -5.07 -0.05 -11.75
C SER A 2 -5.34 1.18 -12.64
N VAL A 3 -5.04 1.05 -13.92
CA VAL A 3 -5.41 2.04 -14.93
C VAL A 3 -6.90 1.89 -15.18
N GLY A 4 -7.75 2.72 -14.56
CA GLY A 4 -9.18 2.75 -14.90
C GLY A 4 -10.19 3.12 -13.81
N MET A 5 -9.85 3.90 -12.78
CA MET A 5 -10.90 4.46 -11.91
C MET A 5 -11.45 5.74 -12.54
N SER A 6 -12.68 5.68 -13.06
CA SER A 6 -13.40 6.85 -13.58
C SER A 6 -13.55 7.93 -12.51
N LEU A 7 -13.51 9.21 -12.91
CA LEU A 7 -13.61 10.34 -11.99
C LEU A 7 -14.88 10.29 -11.12
N ALA A 8 -15.96 9.73 -11.64
CA ALA A 8 -17.20 9.49 -10.92
C ALA A 8 -17.08 8.46 -9.78
N LEU A 9 -16.23 7.43 -9.95
CA LEU A 9 -15.92 6.47 -8.88
C LEU A 9 -15.04 7.10 -7.81
N ARG A 10 -14.08 7.96 -8.19
CA ARG A 10 -13.26 8.73 -7.25
C ARG A 10 -14.11 9.69 -6.39
N ALA A 11 -15.09 10.36 -6.98
CA ALA A 11 -15.99 11.27 -6.26
C ALA A 11 -16.92 10.55 -5.25
N LYS A 12 -17.19 9.26 -5.44
CA LYS A 12 -17.99 8.44 -4.53
C LYS A 12 -17.18 7.71 -3.47
N GLN A 13 -15.84 7.76 -3.52
CA GLN A 13 -15.05 7.14 -2.46
C GLN A 13 -15.23 7.92 -1.15
N PRO A 14 -15.45 7.22 -0.02
CA PRO A 14 -15.54 7.88 1.27
C PRO A 14 -14.24 8.66 1.48
N LYS A 15 -14.38 9.94 1.84
CA LYS A 15 -13.22 10.77 2.15
C LYS A 15 -12.48 10.15 3.32
N GLN A 16 -11.17 9.99 3.18
CA GLN A 16 -10.31 9.45 4.22
C GLN A 16 -9.31 10.51 4.65
N LYS A 17 -9.08 10.63 5.96
CA LYS A 17 -8.04 11.46 6.55
C LYS A 17 -6.95 10.58 7.15
N ARG A 18 -5.74 11.10 7.21
CA ARG A 18 -4.59 10.42 7.83
C ARG A 18 -4.62 10.62 9.33
N CYS A 19 -4.37 9.57 10.11
CA CYS A 19 -4.30 9.66 11.57
C CYS A 19 -2.91 10.12 12.04
N ASP A 20 -2.84 11.05 12.99
CA ASP A 20 -1.57 11.53 13.55
C ASP A 20 -0.84 10.50 14.43
N ARG A 21 -1.57 9.53 15.01
CA ARG A 21 -1.00 8.51 15.91
C ARG A 21 -0.48 7.29 15.15
N CYS A 22 -1.37 6.62 14.41
CA CYS A 22 -1.03 5.39 13.70
C CYS A 22 -0.62 5.61 12.23
N GLU A 23 -0.79 6.81 11.68
CA GLU A 23 -0.43 7.17 10.30
C GLU A 23 -1.22 6.46 9.20
N LEU A 24 -2.20 5.61 9.57
CA LEU A 24 -3.16 4.99 8.66
C LEU A 24 -4.27 5.96 8.25
N TYR A 25 -4.86 5.68 7.08
CA TYR A 25 -6.02 6.40 6.58
C TYR A 25 -7.31 5.81 7.17
N TYR A 26 -8.17 6.67 7.69
CA TYR A 26 -9.47 6.30 8.24
C TYR A 26 -10.56 7.25 7.74
N PRO A 27 -11.85 6.86 7.74
CA PRO A 27 -12.91 7.68 7.18
C PRO A 27 -13.05 9.02 7.91
N GLU A 28 -13.23 10.11 7.14
CA GLU A 28 -13.47 11.45 7.72
C GLU A 28 -14.73 11.52 8.58
N SER A 29 -15.70 10.65 8.31
CA SER A 29 -16.95 10.53 9.07
C SER A 29 -16.76 10.07 10.51
N LEU A 30 -15.58 9.55 10.88
CA LEU A 30 -15.28 9.16 12.26
C LEU A 30 -14.55 10.29 13.00
N ASP A 31 -15.06 10.63 14.19
CA ASP A 31 -14.42 11.59 15.10
C ASP A 31 -13.07 11.08 15.62
N LYS A 32 -12.96 9.76 15.82
CA LYS A 32 -11.77 9.08 16.34
C LYS A 32 -11.29 8.01 15.37
N CYS A 33 -9.98 7.78 15.35
CA CYS A 33 -9.39 6.72 14.54
C CYS A 33 -9.83 5.34 15.05
N ASP A 34 -10.54 4.58 14.22
CA ASP A 34 -10.98 3.21 14.48
C ASP A 34 -9.82 2.23 14.69
N HIS A 35 -8.64 2.51 14.14
CA HIS A 35 -7.47 1.64 14.27
C HIS A 35 -6.71 1.81 15.59
N CYS A 36 -6.71 3.01 16.18
CA CYS A 36 -5.80 3.32 17.28
C CYS A 36 -6.39 4.11 18.45
N ALA A 37 -7.65 4.58 18.36
CA ALA A 37 -8.24 5.40 19.42
C ALA A 37 -8.25 4.70 20.78
N GLU A 38 -8.47 3.39 20.78
CA GLU A 38 -8.54 2.56 22.00
C GLU A 38 -7.21 1.87 22.36
N LEU A 39 -6.17 2.04 21.53
CA LEU A 39 -4.89 1.39 21.74
C LEU A 39 -3.96 2.21 22.65
N ASN A 40 -3.34 1.51 23.58
CA ASN A 40 -2.23 2.03 24.39
C ASN A 40 -0.94 2.10 23.57
N ASN A 41 0.08 2.80 24.07
CA ASN A 41 1.34 3.04 23.33
C ASN A 41 2.06 1.74 22.93
N SER A 42 2.01 0.69 23.75
CA SER A 42 2.60 -0.62 23.43
C SER A 42 1.88 -1.31 22.27
N GLN A 43 0.54 -1.29 22.28
CA GLN A 43 -0.28 -1.86 21.21
C GLN A 43 -0.13 -1.06 19.91
N LEU A 44 0.02 0.27 20.00
CA LEU A 44 0.27 1.13 18.85
C LEU A 44 1.61 0.79 18.19
N ALA A 45 2.66 0.55 18.96
CA ALA A 45 3.97 0.15 18.44
C ALA A 45 3.89 -1.20 17.70
N GLN A 46 3.15 -2.16 18.26
CA GLN A 46 2.94 -3.46 17.63
C GLN A 46 2.15 -3.35 16.32
N LEU A 47 1.10 -2.52 16.29
CA LEU A 47 0.33 -2.24 15.07
C LEU A 47 1.22 -1.66 13.97
N LYS A 48 2.08 -0.68 14.31
CA LYS A 48 3.02 -0.08 13.35
C LYS A 48 4.03 -1.10 12.82
N ALA A 49 4.59 -1.93 13.69
CA ALA A 49 5.54 -2.98 13.30
C ALA A 49 4.88 -3.98 12.33
N GLN A 50 3.69 -4.47 12.64
CA GLN A 50 2.97 -5.42 11.79
C GLN A 50 2.58 -4.82 10.43
N HIS A 51 2.21 -3.53 10.42
CA HIS A 51 1.93 -2.81 9.17
C HIS A 51 3.18 -2.65 8.31
N GLN A 52 4.32 -2.37 8.94
CA GLN A 52 5.59 -2.21 8.24
C GLN A 52 6.08 -3.53 7.64
N GLU A 53 5.98 -4.64 8.37
CA GLU A 53 6.29 -5.99 7.86
C GLU A 53 5.43 -6.35 6.65
N THR A 54 4.12 -6.06 6.71
CA THR A 54 3.20 -6.33 5.61
C THR A 54 3.54 -5.52 4.35
N MET A 55 3.99 -4.27 4.52
CA MET A 55 4.44 -3.43 3.41
C MET A 55 5.77 -3.93 2.81
N GLU A 56 6.68 -4.40 3.65
CA GLU A 56 7.99 -4.89 3.23
C GLU A 56 7.88 -6.20 2.42
N GLU A 57 7.01 -7.12 2.84
CA GLU A 57 6.73 -8.36 2.11
C GLU A 57 6.27 -8.10 0.68
N ASN A 58 5.41 -7.09 0.49
CA ASN A 58 4.83 -6.75 -0.81
C ASN A 58 5.86 -6.17 -1.81
N THR A 59 7.00 -5.65 -1.33
CA THR A 59 8.08 -5.16 -2.20
C THR A 59 8.87 -6.28 -2.87
N THR A 60 8.89 -7.47 -2.26
CA THR A 60 9.66 -8.61 -2.73
C THR A 60 9.07 -9.17 -4.04
N PHE A 61 7.74 -9.17 -4.17
CA PHE A 61 7.06 -9.60 -5.39
C PHE A 61 7.40 -8.72 -6.60
N GLY A 62 7.48 -7.39 -6.40
CA GLY A 62 7.86 -6.45 -7.46
C GLY A 62 9.26 -6.68 -8.00
N LYS A 63 10.22 -7.04 -7.12
CA LYS A 63 11.61 -7.35 -7.53
C LYS A 63 11.69 -8.57 -8.45
N TYR A 64 10.96 -9.64 -8.14
CA TYR A 64 10.96 -10.85 -8.99
C TYR A 64 10.35 -10.59 -10.37
N LEU A 65 9.26 -9.81 -10.45
CA LEU A 65 8.67 -9.44 -11.73
C LEU A 65 9.62 -8.61 -12.60
N LEU A 66 10.31 -7.63 -12.01
CA LEU A 66 11.31 -6.85 -12.73
C LEU A 66 12.48 -7.70 -13.23
N PHE A 67 12.95 -8.65 -12.41
CA PHE A 67 14.02 -9.56 -12.80
C PHE A 67 13.59 -10.48 -13.95
N GLY A 68 12.39 -11.05 -13.89
CA GLY A 68 11.83 -11.85 -14.98
C GLY A 68 11.67 -11.05 -16.28
N ALA A 69 11.15 -9.82 -16.19
CA ALA A 69 11.02 -8.93 -17.34
C ALA A 69 12.39 -8.58 -17.96
N ALA A 70 13.42 -8.36 -17.13
CA ALA A 70 14.78 -8.10 -17.60
C ALA A 70 15.37 -9.29 -18.38
N ILE A 71 15.18 -10.52 -17.89
CA ILE A 71 15.63 -11.74 -18.58
C ILE A 71 14.94 -11.88 -19.94
N ILE A 72 13.61 -11.74 -19.97
CA ILE A 72 12.85 -11.84 -21.22
C ILE A 72 13.28 -10.76 -22.21
N GLY A 73 13.46 -9.52 -21.74
CA GLY A 73 13.95 -8.42 -22.57
C GLY A 73 15.34 -8.68 -23.15
N LEU A 74 16.25 -9.24 -22.35
CA LEU A 74 17.60 -9.63 -22.80
C LEU A 74 17.55 -10.74 -23.85
N LEU A 75 16.74 -11.79 -23.64
CA LEU A 75 16.58 -12.90 -24.58
C LEU A 75 16.02 -12.42 -25.93
N LEU A 76 15.04 -11.51 -25.89
CA LEU A 76 14.50 -10.90 -27.09
C LEU A 76 15.56 -10.07 -27.81
N LEU A 77 16.31 -9.21 -27.10
CA LEU A 77 17.41 -8.44 -27.68
C LEU A 77 18.45 -9.32 -28.37
N LEU A 78 18.86 -10.41 -27.73
CA LEU A 78 19.80 -11.38 -28.30
C LEU A 78 19.23 -12.12 -29.52
N SER A 79 17.90 -12.23 -29.64
CA SER A 79 17.27 -12.87 -30.80
C SER A 79 17.30 -12.00 -32.06
N PHE A 80 17.54 -10.70 -31.91
CA PHE A 80 17.65 -9.74 -33.02
C PHE A 80 19.10 -9.34 -33.34
N LEU A 81 20.08 -9.92 -32.64
CA LEU A 81 21.52 -9.69 -32.85
C LEU A 81 22.12 -10.83 -33.70
#